data_AF-A0A9P5CAL1-F1
#
_entry.id   AF-A0A9P5CAL1-F1
#
_cell.length_a   1.000
_cell.length_b   1.000
_cell.length_c   1.000
_cell.angle_alpha   90.00
_cell.angle_beta   90.00
_cell.angle_gamma   90.00
#
_symmetry.space_group_name_H-M   'P 1'
#
loop_
_entity.id
_entity.type
_entity.pdbx_description
1 polymer ?
#
loop_
_entity_poly.entity_id
_entity_poly.type
_entity_poly.pdbx_seq_one_letter_code
_entity_poly.pdbx_strand_id
1 'polypeptide(L)'
;MSEIENSHAGRSPSGQVPQSASVRDSSSVDIIFAIRIAQSLGLHRDPSRLHIKLSVIEIEIRRRLWFYVCGLDQISAEFHGPRPSIRNDDFDTRLPRNVDDADLSYETRVGIRRLPDGGRFTDMTVLLIRISTVRCFIVLDRMLRESSSTVSVDVENGADLQSDGRNRNRNAALEKMEQFIESVMLHHEEEYLKFSNGSDPMHKLTRLLAETTKSKLWIFYYRLLSGHSHMLRTNLGMNSRERYLSRCVALLEMLDGVVFDPATQVCYWLSSGILQLHALFQALQELLCSILNREEIPNIELLSRCRSCIDAAKLDFDSKEWTLLRHMKEMAETVRIINQTADTQKSVLAENLLPPTGGTSRDDLLTDFNQAGVA
;
A
#
# COMPACT_ATOMS: atom_id res chain seq x y z
N MET A 1 59.45 -33.90 14.54
CA MET A 1 60.00 -32.72 13.85
C MET A 1 59.03 -32.36 12.73
N SER A 2 58.36 -31.22 12.71
CA SER A 2 58.15 -30.22 13.77
C SER A 2 56.96 -29.35 13.37
N GLU A 3 56.00 -29.28 14.29
CA GLU A 3 55.11 -28.20 14.73
C GLU A 3 55.24 -26.77 14.17
N ILE A 4 54.18 -25.99 14.48
CA ILE A 4 53.94 -24.52 14.38
C ILE A 4 53.01 -24.12 13.21
N GLU A 5 51.81 -23.55 13.42
CA GLU A 5 51.00 -23.39 14.66
C GLU A 5 49.49 -23.18 14.33
N ASN A 6 48.63 -23.03 15.35
CA ASN A 6 47.25 -22.53 15.23
C ASN A 6 47.19 -21.04 15.60
N SER A 7 46.45 -20.20 14.86
CA SER A 7 46.10 -18.84 15.35
C SER A 7 44.67 -18.43 14.98
N HIS A 8 43.82 -18.37 16.00
CA HIS A 8 42.55 -17.64 16.18
C HIS A 8 41.67 -17.32 14.94
N ALA A 9 40.43 -17.80 14.87
CA ALA A 9 39.28 -17.42 15.71
C ALA A 9 38.91 -15.92 15.62
N GLY A 10 37.73 -15.61 15.06
CA GLY A 10 37.22 -14.23 15.02
C GLY A 10 36.54 -13.80 13.72
N ARG A 11 35.47 -14.49 13.29
CA ARG A 11 34.46 -13.89 12.39
C ARG A 11 33.10 -13.89 13.09
N SER A 12 32.79 -12.75 13.71
CA SER A 12 31.47 -12.44 14.23
C SER A 12 30.42 -12.53 13.12
N PRO A 13 29.17 -12.95 13.40
CA PRO A 13 28.09 -12.93 12.44
C PRO A 13 27.55 -11.50 12.30
N SER A 14 28.32 -10.62 11.65
CA SER A 14 27.82 -9.33 11.18
C SER A 14 26.86 -9.57 10.02
N GLY A 15 25.60 -9.88 10.34
CA GLY A 15 24.49 -10.01 9.40
C GLY A 15 24.16 -8.67 8.76
N GLN A 16 25.00 -8.19 7.86
CA GLN A 16 24.66 -7.11 6.96
C GLN A 16 23.71 -7.66 5.90
N VAL A 17 22.43 -7.32 6.06
CA VAL A 17 21.44 -7.45 4.98
C VAL A 17 22.00 -6.73 3.75
N PRO A 18 22.08 -7.39 2.58
CA PRO A 18 22.65 -6.75 1.39
C PRO A 18 21.85 -5.51 1.01
N GLN A 19 22.52 -4.37 0.92
CA GLN A 19 21.92 -3.09 0.49
C GLN A 19 21.58 -3.14 -1.01
N SER A 20 20.45 -3.75 -1.36
CA SER A 20 19.88 -3.70 -2.71
C SER A 20 19.17 -2.36 -2.95
N ALA A 21 19.95 -1.27 -3.04
CA ALA A 21 19.44 0.09 -3.24
C ALA A 21 18.81 0.30 -4.64
N SER A 22 19.21 -0.50 -5.64
CA SER A 22 19.07 -0.21 -7.08
C SER A 22 17.65 -0.17 -7.66
N VAL A 23 16.59 -0.40 -6.89
CA VAL A 23 15.19 -0.31 -7.36
C VAL A 23 14.47 0.90 -6.75
N ARG A 24 15.00 1.49 -5.67
CA ARG A 24 14.34 2.58 -4.92
C ARG A 24 14.68 3.98 -5.45
N ASP A 25 15.75 4.08 -6.23
CA ASP A 25 16.21 5.34 -6.85
C ASP A 25 15.73 5.50 -8.30
N SER A 26 15.01 4.51 -8.85
CA SER A 26 14.47 4.57 -10.22
C SER A 26 13.45 5.71 -10.34
N SER A 27 13.76 6.67 -11.21
CA SER A 27 12.91 7.82 -11.43
C SER A 27 11.59 7.39 -12.09
N SER A 28 10.53 8.18 -11.90
CA SER A 28 9.28 7.99 -12.64
C SER A 28 9.44 8.06 -14.17
N VAL A 29 10.55 8.62 -14.66
CA VAL A 29 10.92 8.66 -16.09
C VAL A 29 11.33 7.26 -16.60
N ASP A 30 12.08 6.51 -15.80
CA ASP A 30 12.62 5.20 -16.19
C ASP A 30 11.51 4.17 -16.43
N ILE A 31 10.47 4.18 -15.58
CA ILE A 31 9.32 3.31 -15.75
C ILE A 31 8.48 3.71 -16.98
N ILE A 32 8.31 5.00 -17.26
CA ILE A 32 7.63 5.46 -18.48
C ILE A 32 8.38 4.94 -19.73
N PHE A 33 9.72 4.99 -19.72
CA PHE A 33 10.53 4.44 -20.81
C PHE A 33 10.36 2.93 -20.95
N ALA A 34 10.38 2.17 -19.85
CA ALA A 34 10.13 0.73 -19.84
C ALA A 34 8.72 0.37 -20.36
N ILE A 35 7.69 1.15 -20.04
CA ILE A 35 6.34 1.00 -20.58
C ILE A 35 6.33 1.21 -22.10
N ARG A 36 7.03 2.23 -22.61
CA ARG A 36 7.12 2.49 -24.06
C ARG A 36 7.85 1.37 -24.81
N ILE A 37 8.92 0.82 -24.23
CA ILE A 37 9.61 -0.37 -24.78
C ILE A 37 8.68 -1.59 -24.80
N ALA A 38 7.98 -1.87 -23.69
CA ALA A 38 7.04 -2.98 -23.61
C ALA A 38 5.89 -2.83 -24.62
N GLN A 39 5.43 -1.60 -24.85
CA GLN A 39 4.43 -1.28 -25.88
C GLN A 39 4.97 -1.49 -27.30
N SER A 40 6.19 -1.03 -27.62
CA SER A 40 6.79 -1.23 -28.95
C SER A 40 7.12 -2.70 -29.26
N LEU A 41 7.42 -3.51 -28.25
CA LEU A 41 7.58 -4.97 -28.37
C LEU A 41 6.23 -5.73 -28.46
N GLY A 42 5.11 -5.02 -28.36
CA GLY A 42 3.76 -5.58 -28.45
C GLY A 42 3.32 -6.38 -27.22
N LEU A 43 3.97 -6.22 -26.05
CA LEU A 43 3.66 -7.01 -24.84
C LEU A 43 2.25 -6.73 -24.27
N HIS A 44 1.72 -5.54 -24.57
CA HIS A 44 0.36 -5.09 -24.24
C HIS A 44 -0.75 -5.77 -25.08
N ARG A 45 -0.39 -6.63 -26.04
CA ARG A 45 -1.34 -7.37 -26.88
C ARG A 45 -1.22 -8.87 -26.59
N ASP A 46 -2.34 -9.54 -26.34
CA ASP A 46 -2.31 -10.98 -26.08
C ASP A 46 -1.81 -11.74 -27.33
N PRO A 47 -0.74 -12.52 -27.21
CA PRO A 47 -0.19 -13.27 -28.35
C PRO A 47 -1.20 -14.16 -29.07
N SER A 48 -2.24 -14.66 -28.39
CA SER A 48 -3.26 -15.52 -29.03
C SER A 48 -4.24 -14.75 -29.91
N ARG A 49 -4.22 -13.41 -29.88
CA ARG A 49 -4.98 -12.53 -30.79
C ARG A 49 -4.14 -12.06 -31.97
N LEU A 50 -2.82 -12.17 -31.87
CA LEU A 50 -1.89 -11.91 -32.95
C LEU A 50 -1.87 -13.12 -33.88
N HIS A 51 -1.92 -12.90 -35.20
CA HIS A 51 -1.80 -13.98 -36.20
C HIS A 51 -0.34 -14.45 -36.38
N ILE A 52 0.41 -14.54 -35.28
CA ILE A 52 1.83 -14.88 -35.22
C ILE A 52 1.97 -16.25 -34.56
N LYS A 53 2.73 -17.16 -35.18
CA LYS A 53 3.05 -18.45 -34.57
C LYS A 53 4.15 -18.27 -33.53
N LEU A 54 3.77 -18.30 -32.25
CA LEU A 54 4.68 -18.30 -31.10
C LEU A 54 4.54 -19.62 -30.35
N SER A 55 5.64 -20.09 -29.76
CA SER A 55 5.63 -21.21 -28.81
C SER A 55 4.85 -20.86 -27.54
N VAL A 56 4.42 -21.87 -26.79
CA VAL A 56 3.56 -21.66 -25.63
C VAL A 56 4.38 -21.08 -24.45
N ILE A 57 5.68 -21.39 -24.36
CA ILE A 57 6.69 -20.66 -23.57
C ILE A 57 6.72 -19.16 -23.94
N GLU A 58 6.90 -18.79 -25.21
CA GLU A 58 7.01 -17.38 -25.63
C GLU A 58 5.74 -16.58 -25.29
N ILE A 59 4.57 -17.23 -25.39
CA ILE A 59 3.29 -16.62 -25.02
C ILE A 59 3.25 -16.30 -23.52
N GLU A 60 3.66 -17.23 -22.65
CA GLU A 60 3.68 -16.99 -21.20
C GLU A 60 4.75 -15.99 -20.79
N ILE A 61 5.95 -16.04 -21.35
CA ILE A 61 7.00 -15.04 -21.07
C ILE A 61 6.50 -13.64 -21.43
N ARG A 62 5.86 -13.46 -22.59
CA ARG A 62 5.25 -12.17 -22.99
C ARG A 62 4.18 -11.69 -22.01
N ARG A 63 3.27 -12.57 -21.57
CA ARG A 63 2.24 -12.24 -20.57
C ARG A 63 2.84 -11.83 -19.24
N ARG A 64 3.78 -12.63 -18.71
CA ARG A 64 4.46 -12.39 -17.43
C ARG A 64 5.24 -11.08 -17.44
N LEU A 65 5.99 -10.79 -18.52
CA LEU A 65 6.73 -9.53 -18.68
C LEU A 65 5.81 -8.31 -18.72
N TRP A 66 4.70 -8.36 -19.47
CA TRP A 66 3.73 -7.25 -19.50
C TRP A 66 3.21 -6.92 -18.11
N PHE A 67 2.74 -7.93 -17.39
CA PHE A 67 2.19 -7.75 -16.06
C PHE A 67 3.22 -7.35 -15.00
N TYR A 68 4.49 -7.71 -15.18
CA TYR A 68 5.58 -7.19 -14.36
C TYR A 68 5.78 -5.68 -14.57
N VAL A 69 5.73 -5.20 -15.81
CA VAL A 69 5.76 -3.76 -16.12
C VAL A 69 4.56 -3.02 -15.52
N CYS A 70 3.35 -3.58 -15.59
CA CYS A 70 2.18 -3.01 -14.89
C CYS A 70 2.38 -2.93 -13.36
N GLY A 71 3.05 -3.92 -12.77
CA GLY A 71 3.41 -3.90 -11.34
C GLY A 71 4.39 -2.80 -10.98
N LEU A 72 5.40 -2.55 -11.82
CA LEU A 72 6.36 -1.47 -11.62
C LEU A 72 5.74 -0.07 -11.79
N ASP A 73 4.83 0.11 -12.76
CA ASP A 73 4.06 1.35 -12.93
C ASP A 73 3.19 1.66 -11.69
N GLN A 74 2.51 0.64 -11.14
CA GLN A 74 1.77 0.75 -9.89
C GLN A 74 2.67 1.11 -8.69
N ILE A 75 3.85 0.51 -8.56
CA ILE A 75 4.79 0.82 -7.46
C ILE A 75 5.34 2.26 -7.60
N SER A 76 5.68 2.69 -8.81
CA SER A 76 6.12 4.06 -9.08
C SER A 76 5.04 5.10 -8.77
N ALA A 77 3.79 4.81 -9.14
CA ALA A 77 2.62 5.62 -8.80
C ALA A 77 2.39 5.72 -7.28
N GLU A 78 2.51 4.61 -6.55
CA GLU A 78 2.44 4.59 -5.08
C GLU A 78 3.54 5.39 -4.40
N PHE A 79 4.74 5.47 -5.00
CA PHE A 79 5.87 6.23 -4.45
C PHE A 79 5.77 7.74 -4.72
N HIS A 80 5.52 8.13 -5.97
CA HIS A 80 5.61 9.53 -6.40
C HIS A 80 4.30 10.31 -6.24
N GLY A 81 3.14 9.63 -6.16
CA GLY A 81 1.82 10.27 -6.06
C GLY A 81 0.97 10.39 -7.35
N PRO A 82 1.51 10.39 -8.59
CA PRO A 82 0.72 10.21 -9.79
C PRO A 82 -0.10 8.92 -9.78
N ARG A 83 -1.14 8.87 -10.62
CA ARG A 83 -1.82 7.61 -10.93
C ARG A 83 -0.93 6.75 -11.84
N PRO A 84 -1.12 5.41 -11.86
CA PRO A 84 -0.48 4.55 -12.85
C PRO A 84 -0.72 5.05 -14.27
N SER A 85 0.31 4.96 -15.10
CA SER A 85 0.29 5.37 -16.50
C SER A 85 -0.56 4.42 -17.35
N ILE A 86 -0.55 3.13 -17.02
CA ILE A 86 -1.25 2.06 -17.74
C ILE A 86 -2.71 1.99 -17.28
N ARG A 87 -3.63 2.12 -18.24
CA ARG A 87 -5.08 2.04 -18.04
C ARG A 87 -5.60 0.66 -18.44
N ASN A 88 -6.80 0.31 -17.96
CA ASN A 88 -7.46 -0.97 -18.27
C ASN A 88 -7.61 -1.22 -19.78
N ASP A 89 -7.82 -0.16 -20.55
CA ASP A 89 -8.19 -0.24 -21.97
C ASP A 89 -6.96 -0.14 -22.90
N ASP A 90 -5.76 0.04 -22.33
CA ASP A 90 -4.50 0.15 -23.07
C ASP A 90 -3.93 -1.22 -23.50
N PHE A 91 -4.43 -2.31 -22.93
CA PHE A 91 -3.93 -3.66 -23.16
C PHE A 91 -5.03 -4.72 -23.18
N ASP A 92 -4.77 -5.85 -23.83
CA ASP A 92 -5.67 -7.01 -23.85
C ASP A 92 -5.00 -8.35 -23.47
N THR A 93 -3.75 -8.30 -23.04
CA THR A 93 -2.96 -9.40 -22.50
C THR A 93 -3.73 -10.19 -21.42
N ARG A 94 -3.94 -11.49 -21.64
CA ARG A 94 -4.55 -12.36 -20.63
C ARG A 94 -3.60 -12.63 -19.47
N LEU A 95 -4.16 -12.95 -18.31
CA LEU A 95 -3.39 -13.36 -17.14
C LEU A 95 -2.43 -14.52 -17.49
N PRO A 96 -1.20 -14.54 -16.93
CA PRO A 96 -0.32 -15.70 -17.02
C PRO A 96 -0.99 -16.96 -16.44
N ARG A 97 -0.59 -18.13 -16.91
CA ARG A 97 -1.05 -19.40 -16.31
C ARG A 97 -0.35 -19.67 -14.98
N ASN A 98 -1.10 -20.31 -14.07
CA ASN A 98 -0.63 -20.74 -12.75
C ASN A 98 0.15 -22.06 -12.87
N VAL A 99 1.37 -21.98 -13.42
CA VAL A 99 2.27 -23.12 -13.70
C VAL A 99 3.72 -22.76 -13.37
N ASP A 100 4.49 -23.74 -12.90
CA ASP A 100 5.92 -23.58 -12.61
C ASP A 100 6.75 -23.54 -13.90
N ASP A 101 7.93 -22.92 -13.83
CA ASP A 101 8.83 -22.77 -14.99
C ASP A 101 9.37 -24.12 -15.49
N ALA A 102 9.52 -25.10 -14.58
CA ALA A 102 9.87 -26.47 -14.93
C ALA A 102 8.82 -27.12 -15.85
N ASP A 103 7.52 -26.86 -15.63
CA ASP A 103 6.43 -27.41 -16.43
C ASP A 103 6.37 -26.77 -17.82
N LEU A 104 6.74 -25.49 -17.95
CA LEU A 104 6.88 -24.82 -19.25
C LEU A 104 8.00 -25.44 -20.09
N SER A 105 9.10 -25.88 -19.47
CA SER A 105 10.27 -26.41 -20.18
C SER A 105 10.03 -27.72 -20.95
N TYR A 106 8.98 -28.47 -20.61
CA TYR A 106 8.64 -29.76 -21.22
C TYR A 106 8.13 -29.68 -22.67
N GLU A 107 7.96 -28.48 -23.22
CA GLU A 107 7.40 -28.22 -24.55
C GLU A 107 8.19 -28.76 -25.75
N THR A 108 9.45 -29.20 -25.59
CA THR A 108 10.33 -29.47 -26.75
C THR A 108 10.02 -30.74 -27.55
N ARG A 109 9.22 -31.71 -27.06
CA ARG A 109 9.01 -32.99 -27.79
C ARG A 109 7.62 -33.62 -27.82
N VAL A 110 6.77 -33.44 -26.81
CA VAL A 110 5.41 -34.03 -26.82
C VAL A 110 4.44 -33.02 -26.22
N GLY A 111 3.43 -32.61 -27.00
CA GLY A 111 2.54 -31.51 -26.64
C GLY A 111 1.85 -31.72 -25.28
N ILE A 112 1.85 -30.68 -24.45
CA ILE A 112 1.28 -30.70 -23.11
C ILE A 112 -0.22 -31.02 -23.18
N ARG A 113 -0.61 -32.19 -22.65
CA ARG A 113 -1.96 -32.38 -22.11
C ARG A 113 -2.15 -31.28 -21.07
N ARG A 114 -3.10 -30.37 -21.29
CA ARG A 114 -3.41 -29.27 -20.36
C ARG A 114 -3.37 -29.77 -18.92
N LEU A 115 -2.37 -29.37 -18.14
CA LEU A 115 -2.58 -29.34 -16.71
C LEU A 115 -3.76 -28.38 -16.49
N PRO A 116 -4.71 -28.69 -15.58
CA PRO A 116 -5.71 -27.72 -15.19
C PRO A 116 -5.02 -26.43 -14.73
N ASP A 117 -5.42 -25.30 -15.31
CA ASP A 117 -5.00 -23.99 -14.80
C ASP A 117 -5.65 -23.83 -13.41
N GLY A 118 -4.84 -23.80 -12.35
CA GLY A 118 -5.31 -23.85 -10.97
C GLY A 118 -5.56 -25.27 -10.46
N GLY A 119 -5.41 -25.48 -9.14
CA GLY A 119 -5.48 -26.81 -8.52
C GLY A 119 -4.32 -27.14 -7.57
N ARG A 120 -3.26 -26.32 -7.57
CA ARG A 120 -2.11 -26.41 -6.66
C ARG A 120 -1.43 -25.04 -6.51
N PHE A 121 -0.55 -24.94 -5.52
CA PHE A 121 0.40 -23.83 -5.43
C PHE A 121 1.50 -24.00 -6.49
N THR A 122 1.96 -22.87 -7.04
CA THR A 122 3.10 -22.74 -7.97
C THR A 122 3.81 -21.43 -7.69
N ASP A 123 5.05 -21.24 -8.14
CA ASP A 123 5.78 -19.97 -7.98
C ASP A 123 5.02 -18.78 -8.61
N MET A 124 4.22 -19.04 -9.64
CA MET A 124 3.36 -18.02 -10.26
C MET A 124 2.23 -17.52 -9.37
N THR A 125 1.84 -18.26 -8.33
CA THR A 125 0.77 -17.86 -7.39
C THR A 125 1.11 -16.52 -6.72
N VAL A 126 2.38 -16.31 -6.34
CA VAL A 126 2.89 -15.06 -5.75
C VAL A 126 2.69 -13.87 -6.71
N LEU A 127 2.99 -14.06 -7.99
CA LEU A 127 2.85 -13.03 -9.01
C LEU A 127 1.39 -12.79 -9.39
N LEU A 128 0.55 -13.83 -9.46
CA LEU A 128 -0.87 -13.70 -9.77
C LEU A 128 -1.63 -12.86 -8.74
N ILE A 129 -1.30 -12.98 -7.45
CA ILE A 129 -1.86 -12.09 -6.41
C ILE A 129 -1.44 -10.63 -6.66
N ARG A 130 -0.17 -10.35 -6.98
CA ARG A 130 0.30 -8.98 -7.31
C ARG A 130 -0.43 -8.40 -8.53
N ILE A 131 -0.61 -9.23 -9.56
CA ILE A 131 -1.34 -8.85 -10.77
C ILE A 131 -2.79 -8.54 -10.43
N SER A 132 -3.41 -9.32 -9.56
CA SER A 132 -4.73 -9.03 -9.03
C SER A 132 -4.73 -7.69 -8.29
N THR A 133 -3.76 -7.39 -7.43
CA THR A 133 -3.63 -6.08 -6.75
C THR A 133 -3.70 -4.93 -7.76
N VAL A 134 -2.83 -4.95 -8.78
CA VAL A 134 -2.76 -3.91 -9.82
C VAL A 134 -4.09 -3.75 -10.55
N ARG A 135 -4.70 -4.87 -10.97
CA ARG A 135 -6.00 -4.85 -11.67
C ARG A 135 -7.12 -4.30 -10.78
N CYS A 136 -7.13 -4.62 -9.49
CA CYS A 136 -8.14 -4.14 -8.55
C CYS A 136 -8.04 -2.62 -8.32
N PHE A 137 -6.82 -2.07 -8.24
CA PHE A 137 -6.63 -0.61 -8.22
C PHE A 137 -7.17 0.06 -9.48
N ILE A 138 -6.83 -0.48 -10.67
CA ILE A 138 -7.32 0.05 -11.96
C ILE A 138 -8.86 0.03 -12.03
N VAL A 139 -9.51 -1.02 -11.52
CA VAL A 139 -10.98 -1.15 -11.49
C VAL A 139 -11.61 -0.18 -10.50
N LEU A 140 -11.12 -0.09 -9.26
CA LEU A 140 -11.65 0.88 -8.27
C LEU A 140 -11.48 2.33 -8.75
N ASP A 141 -10.34 2.65 -9.37
CA ASP A 141 -10.06 3.97 -9.93
C ASP A 141 -10.99 4.32 -11.12
N ARG A 142 -11.44 3.31 -11.86
CA ARG A 142 -12.48 3.45 -12.89
C ARG A 142 -13.87 3.67 -12.27
N MET A 143 -14.27 2.86 -11.29
CA MET A 143 -15.56 3.00 -10.59
C MET A 143 -15.70 4.39 -9.96
N LEU A 144 -14.62 4.94 -9.40
CA LEU A 144 -14.58 6.32 -8.87
C LEU A 144 -14.87 7.37 -9.96
N ARG A 145 -14.24 7.25 -11.13
CA ARG A 145 -14.45 8.21 -12.23
C ARG A 145 -15.90 8.19 -12.67
N GLU A 146 -16.47 7.01 -12.88
CA GLU A 146 -17.87 6.83 -13.29
C GLU A 146 -18.86 7.39 -12.24
N SER A 147 -18.56 7.25 -10.95
CA SER A 147 -19.35 7.85 -9.85
C SER A 147 -19.16 9.36 -9.68
N SER A 148 -18.11 9.94 -10.28
CA SER A 148 -17.83 11.38 -10.26
C SER A 148 -18.35 12.09 -11.52
N SER A 149 -18.32 11.44 -12.69
CA SER A 149 -18.83 11.99 -13.95
C SER A 149 -20.36 12.05 -14.03
N THR A 150 -21.05 11.20 -13.26
CA THR A 150 -22.52 11.23 -13.12
C THR A 150 -23.02 12.39 -12.27
N VAL A 151 -22.12 13.23 -11.74
CA VAL A 151 -22.43 14.34 -10.81
C VAL A 151 -22.40 15.72 -11.50
N SER A 152 -21.91 15.81 -12.74
CA SER A 152 -21.55 17.09 -13.38
C SER A 152 -22.44 17.53 -14.57
N VAL A 153 -23.59 16.91 -14.81
CA VAL A 153 -24.43 17.19 -16.00
C VAL A 153 -25.68 18.03 -15.67
N ASP A 154 -26.31 17.84 -14.51
CA ASP A 154 -27.61 18.43 -14.21
C ASP A 154 -27.50 19.61 -13.21
N VAL A 155 -27.09 20.78 -13.70
CA VAL A 155 -27.23 22.05 -12.96
C VAL A 155 -28.33 22.89 -13.61
N GLU A 156 -29.58 22.49 -13.38
CA GLU A 156 -30.75 23.38 -13.32
C GLU A 156 -31.98 22.62 -12.75
N ASN A 157 -32.74 23.27 -11.87
CA ASN A 157 -34.08 22.89 -11.35
C ASN A 157 -34.24 21.74 -10.32
N GLY A 158 -34.06 22.05 -9.02
CA GLY A 158 -34.77 21.37 -7.92
C GLY A 158 -33.91 20.80 -6.78
N ALA A 159 -33.53 21.63 -5.82
CA ALA A 159 -32.53 21.31 -4.79
C ALA A 159 -32.83 20.05 -3.92
N ASP A 160 -34.06 19.89 -3.42
CA ASP A 160 -34.34 18.87 -2.40
C ASP A 160 -34.47 17.45 -2.99
N LEU A 161 -35.17 17.26 -4.11
CA LEU A 161 -35.33 15.95 -4.76
C LEU A 161 -34.06 15.46 -5.46
N GLN A 162 -33.25 16.38 -6.00
CA GLN A 162 -31.96 16.03 -6.62
C GLN A 162 -30.93 15.56 -5.58
N SER A 163 -30.97 16.10 -4.35
CA SER A 163 -30.04 15.72 -3.27
C SER A 163 -30.17 14.25 -2.86
N ASP A 164 -31.40 13.75 -2.71
CA ASP A 164 -31.67 12.36 -2.35
C ASP A 164 -31.31 11.40 -3.51
N GLY A 165 -31.62 11.75 -4.76
CA GLY A 165 -31.17 11.00 -5.94
C GLY A 165 -29.64 10.91 -6.05
N ARG A 166 -28.93 12.03 -5.80
CA ARG A 166 -27.46 12.09 -5.79
C ARG A 166 -26.85 11.24 -4.67
N ASN A 167 -27.42 11.28 -3.47
CA ASN A 167 -26.98 10.46 -2.35
C ASN A 167 -27.22 8.96 -2.59
N ARG A 168 -28.38 8.58 -3.16
CA ARG A 168 -28.66 7.18 -3.57
C ARG A 168 -27.65 6.68 -4.61
N ASN A 169 -27.34 7.47 -5.64
CA ASN A 169 -26.35 7.11 -6.65
C ASN A 169 -24.95 6.96 -6.08
N ARG A 170 -24.53 7.86 -5.17
CA ARG A 170 -23.25 7.73 -4.45
C ARG A 170 -23.22 6.47 -3.58
N ASN A 171 -24.26 6.22 -2.80
CA ASN A 171 -24.33 5.05 -1.91
C ASN A 171 -24.30 3.74 -2.71
N ALA A 172 -25.03 3.65 -3.83
CA ALA A 172 -24.99 2.49 -4.72
C ALA A 172 -23.63 2.29 -5.40
N ALA A 173 -22.86 3.36 -5.64
CA ALA A 173 -21.49 3.25 -6.14
C ALA A 173 -20.51 2.75 -5.05
N LEU A 174 -20.68 3.19 -3.80
CA LEU A 174 -19.90 2.73 -2.66
C LEU A 174 -20.18 1.25 -2.36
N GLU A 175 -21.44 0.84 -2.34
CA GLU A 175 -21.84 -0.56 -2.15
C GLU A 175 -21.21 -1.48 -3.22
N LYS A 176 -21.19 -1.05 -4.49
CA LYS A 176 -20.49 -1.76 -5.57
C LYS A 176 -18.98 -1.88 -5.35
N MET A 177 -18.34 -0.85 -4.77
CA MET A 177 -16.91 -0.91 -4.41
C MET A 177 -16.67 -1.89 -3.26
N GLU A 178 -17.51 -1.88 -2.21
CA GLU A 178 -17.40 -2.82 -1.09
C GLU A 178 -17.61 -4.27 -1.56
N GLN A 179 -18.66 -4.53 -2.34
CA GLN A 179 -18.91 -5.84 -2.98
C GLN A 179 -17.74 -6.29 -3.85
N PHE A 180 -17.13 -5.38 -4.62
CA PHE A 180 -15.95 -5.68 -5.42
C PHE A 180 -14.76 -6.10 -4.54
N ILE A 181 -14.45 -5.35 -3.47
CA ILE A 181 -13.32 -5.65 -2.57
C ILE A 181 -13.51 -7.02 -1.91
N GLU A 182 -14.70 -7.33 -1.39
CA GLU A 182 -14.99 -8.63 -0.79
C GLU A 182 -14.93 -9.77 -1.83
N SER A 183 -15.40 -9.55 -3.08
CA SER A 183 -15.29 -10.55 -4.14
C SER A 183 -13.84 -10.89 -4.52
N VAL A 184 -12.94 -9.90 -4.45
CA VAL A 184 -11.50 -10.08 -4.71
C VAL A 184 -10.86 -10.89 -3.59
N MET A 185 -11.24 -10.64 -2.34
CA MET A 185 -10.78 -11.41 -1.18
C MET A 185 -11.23 -12.87 -1.25
N LEU A 186 -12.50 -13.12 -1.57
CA LEU A 186 -13.02 -14.47 -1.77
C LEU A 186 -12.29 -15.18 -2.91
N HIS A 187 -12.08 -14.50 -4.05
CA HIS A 187 -11.32 -15.05 -5.17
C HIS A 187 -9.86 -15.37 -4.82
N HIS A 188 -9.20 -14.56 -3.97
CA HIS A 188 -7.85 -14.89 -3.47
C HIS A 188 -7.86 -16.15 -2.61
N GLU A 189 -8.82 -16.28 -1.69
CA GLU A 189 -8.94 -17.46 -0.84
C GLU A 189 -9.22 -18.71 -1.69
N GLU A 190 -10.21 -18.63 -2.58
CA GLU A 190 -10.63 -19.73 -3.43
C GLU A 190 -9.56 -20.12 -4.44
N GLU A 191 -8.89 -19.21 -5.15
CA GLU A 191 -7.99 -19.64 -6.25
C GLU A 191 -6.52 -19.78 -5.85
N TYR A 192 -6.08 -19.13 -4.76
CA TYR A 192 -4.67 -19.09 -4.36
C TYR A 192 -4.42 -19.57 -2.94
N LEU A 193 -5.12 -19.02 -1.93
CA LEU A 193 -4.76 -19.26 -0.52
C LEU A 193 -5.19 -20.65 -0.02
N LYS A 194 -6.24 -21.27 -0.59
CA LYS A 194 -6.60 -22.68 -0.30
C LYS A 194 -5.47 -23.68 -0.56
N PHE A 195 -4.50 -23.32 -1.40
CA PHE A 195 -3.30 -24.13 -1.68
C PHE A 195 -2.06 -23.69 -0.88
N SER A 196 -2.09 -22.54 -0.21
CA SER A 196 -0.96 -22.02 0.57
C SER A 196 -1.05 -22.43 2.03
N ASN A 197 -0.34 -23.50 2.40
CA ASN A 197 -0.22 -23.99 3.79
C ASN A 197 0.58 -23.07 4.74
N GLY A 198 1.10 -21.92 4.28
CA GLY A 198 1.90 -20.98 5.09
C GLY A 198 3.23 -21.51 5.65
N SER A 199 3.71 -22.67 5.21
CA SER A 199 4.88 -23.35 5.81
C SER A 199 6.22 -22.82 5.28
N ASP A 200 6.34 -22.64 3.96
CA ASP A 200 7.56 -22.12 3.32
C ASP A 200 7.49 -20.60 3.04
N PRO A 201 8.61 -19.97 2.65
CA PRO A 201 8.67 -18.52 2.38
C PRO A 201 7.74 -18.02 1.27
N MET A 202 7.53 -18.80 0.19
CA MET A 202 6.63 -18.42 -0.90
C MET A 202 5.17 -18.48 -0.45
N HIS A 203 4.81 -19.52 0.30
CA HIS A 203 3.50 -19.69 0.88
C HIS A 203 3.18 -18.56 1.88
N LYS A 204 4.10 -18.24 2.81
CA LYS A 204 4.00 -17.09 3.73
C LYS A 204 3.81 -15.77 2.97
N LEU A 205 4.69 -15.50 2.00
CA LEU A 205 4.66 -14.28 1.19
C LEU A 205 3.36 -14.15 0.38
N THR A 206 2.81 -15.25 -0.12
CA THR A 206 1.53 -15.27 -0.84
C THR A 206 0.38 -14.81 0.07
N ARG A 207 0.30 -15.36 1.29
CA ARG A 207 -0.72 -14.97 2.27
C ARG A 207 -0.57 -13.51 2.69
N LEU A 208 0.67 -13.05 2.92
CA LEU A 208 0.99 -11.64 3.17
C LEU A 208 0.50 -10.74 2.02
N LEU A 209 0.78 -11.09 0.77
CA LEU A 209 0.41 -10.28 -0.39
C LEU A 209 -1.11 -10.17 -0.58
N ALA A 210 -1.87 -11.21 -0.21
CA ALA A 210 -3.33 -11.15 -0.19
C ALA A 210 -3.84 -10.20 0.90
N GLU A 211 -3.39 -10.33 2.15
CA GLU A 211 -3.78 -9.43 3.24
C GLU A 211 -3.30 -7.98 3.00
N THR A 212 -2.14 -7.80 2.37
CA THR A 212 -1.64 -6.52 1.85
C THR A 212 -2.59 -5.96 0.80
N THR A 213 -3.02 -6.76 -0.18
CA THR A 213 -3.97 -6.35 -1.23
C THR A 213 -5.29 -5.89 -0.61
N LYS A 214 -5.88 -6.73 0.25
CA LYS A 214 -7.09 -6.42 1.02
C LYS A 214 -6.98 -5.11 1.81
N SER A 215 -5.90 -4.94 2.58
CA SER A 215 -5.68 -3.72 3.36
C SER A 215 -5.53 -2.49 2.47
N LYS A 216 -4.75 -2.61 1.38
CA LYS A 216 -4.58 -1.58 0.35
C LYS A 216 -5.90 -1.16 -0.30
N LEU A 217 -6.75 -2.10 -0.69
CA LEU A 217 -8.03 -1.79 -1.35
C LEU A 217 -9.00 -1.08 -0.40
N TRP A 218 -9.05 -1.49 0.88
CA TRP A 218 -9.84 -0.80 1.91
C TRP A 218 -9.29 0.60 2.23
N ILE A 219 -7.97 0.76 2.30
CA ILE A 219 -7.30 2.06 2.47
C ILE A 219 -7.62 2.98 1.28
N PHE A 220 -7.55 2.46 0.05
CA PHE A 220 -7.96 3.20 -1.15
C PHE A 220 -9.42 3.64 -1.04
N TYR A 221 -10.34 2.74 -0.72
CA TYR A 221 -11.76 3.05 -0.51
C TYR A 221 -12.01 4.18 0.52
N TYR A 222 -11.35 4.15 1.69
CA TYR A 222 -11.48 5.24 2.67
C TYR A 222 -10.87 6.57 2.18
N ARG A 223 -9.76 6.52 1.44
CA ARG A 223 -9.18 7.70 0.77
C ARG A 223 -10.14 8.25 -0.29
N LEU A 224 -10.83 7.40 -1.05
CA LEU A 224 -11.88 7.81 -2.00
C LEU A 224 -13.06 8.48 -1.31
N LEU A 225 -13.55 7.91 -0.20
CA LEU A 225 -14.63 8.50 0.60
C LEU A 225 -14.31 9.93 1.04
N SER A 226 -13.03 10.21 1.33
CA SER A 226 -12.55 11.52 1.77
C SER A 226 -12.46 12.58 0.66
N GLY A 227 -12.31 12.16 -0.59
CA GLY A 227 -11.94 13.04 -1.71
C GLY A 227 -10.47 13.47 -1.67
N HIS A 228 -10.05 14.16 -0.61
CA HIS A 228 -8.68 14.64 -0.40
C HIS A 228 -8.18 14.32 1.01
N SER A 229 -6.87 14.13 1.19
CA SER A 229 -6.27 13.72 2.48
C SER A 229 -6.52 14.72 3.61
N HIS A 230 -6.59 16.02 3.33
CA HIS A 230 -6.93 17.03 4.35
C HIS A 230 -8.43 16.99 4.74
N MET A 231 -9.30 16.52 3.84
CA MET A 231 -10.75 16.40 4.06
C MET A 231 -11.16 15.07 4.75
N LEU A 232 -10.21 14.21 5.11
CA LEU A 232 -10.49 12.94 5.81
C LEU A 232 -11.30 13.13 7.09
N ARG A 233 -10.98 14.16 7.89
CA ARG A 233 -11.70 14.46 9.14
C ARG A 233 -13.07 15.10 8.92
N THR A 234 -13.28 15.81 7.81
CA THR A 234 -14.58 16.46 7.52
C THR A 234 -15.56 15.50 6.84
N ASN A 235 -15.05 14.54 6.07
CA ASN A 235 -15.86 13.72 5.16
C ASN A 235 -16.08 12.27 5.65
N LEU A 236 -15.30 11.79 6.63
CA LEU A 236 -15.52 10.49 7.28
C LEU A 236 -15.86 10.66 8.76
N GLY A 237 -16.99 10.08 9.18
CA GLY A 237 -17.33 9.95 10.60
C GLY A 237 -16.34 9.05 11.36
N MET A 238 -16.32 9.20 12.69
CA MET A 238 -15.32 8.60 13.58
C MET A 238 -15.12 7.09 13.38
N ASN A 239 -16.22 6.31 13.26
CA ASN A 239 -16.15 4.86 13.03
C ASN A 239 -15.41 4.48 11.73
N SER A 240 -15.59 5.25 10.66
CA SER A 240 -14.90 5.00 9.38
C SER A 240 -13.42 5.40 9.46
N ARG A 241 -13.09 6.46 10.20
CA ARG A 241 -11.71 6.86 10.47
C ARG A 241 -10.96 5.85 11.34
N GLU A 242 -11.60 5.31 12.37
CA GLU A 242 -11.01 4.25 13.19
C GLU A 242 -10.74 2.97 12.38
N ARG A 243 -11.70 2.53 11.55
CA ARG A 243 -11.50 1.41 10.61
C ARG A 243 -10.36 1.68 9.64
N TYR A 244 -10.30 2.89 9.06
CA TYR A 244 -9.23 3.27 8.14
C TYR A 244 -7.85 3.24 8.83
N LEU A 245 -7.72 3.87 9.99
CA LEU A 245 -6.47 3.89 10.75
C LEU A 245 -6.05 2.48 11.20
N SER A 246 -7.00 1.63 11.61
CA SER A 246 -6.78 0.23 11.97
C SER A 246 -6.21 -0.58 10.79
N ARG A 247 -6.73 -0.38 9.57
CA ARG A 247 -6.16 -0.98 8.34
C ARG A 247 -4.74 -0.47 8.05
N CYS A 248 -4.47 0.83 8.22
CA CYS A 248 -3.14 1.41 8.03
C CYS A 248 -2.12 0.82 9.01
N VAL A 249 -2.45 0.75 10.30
CA VAL A 249 -1.57 0.19 11.34
C VAL A 249 -1.31 -1.30 11.10
N ALA A 250 -2.35 -2.10 10.87
CA ALA A 250 -2.19 -3.52 10.58
C ALA A 250 -1.31 -3.76 9.34
N LEU A 251 -1.42 -2.90 8.31
CA LEU A 251 -0.58 -2.97 7.12
C LEU A 251 0.90 -2.64 7.42
N LEU A 252 1.17 -1.64 8.25
CA LEU A 252 2.55 -1.30 8.66
C LEU A 252 3.17 -2.43 9.51
N GLU A 253 2.45 -2.95 10.50
CA GLU A 253 2.90 -4.07 11.34
C GLU A 253 3.16 -5.36 10.54
N MET A 254 2.29 -5.70 9.57
CA MET A 254 2.50 -6.86 8.69
C MET A 254 3.77 -6.73 7.85
N LEU A 255 4.11 -5.52 7.40
CA LEU A 255 5.31 -5.28 6.59
C LEU A 255 6.58 -5.31 7.45
N ASP A 256 6.53 -4.75 8.66
CA ASP A 256 7.62 -4.80 9.63
C ASP A 256 7.99 -6.25 9.98
N GLY A 257 6.99 -7.08 10.32
CA GLY A 257 7.20 -8.50 10.60
C GLY A 257 7.87 -9.29 9.46
N VAL A 258 7.70 -8.87 8.21
CA VAL A 258 8.28 -9.52 7.01
C VAL A 258 9.70 -9.05 6.73
N VAL A 259 10.04 -7.81 7.12
CA VAL A 259 11.41 -7.32 7.13
C VAL A 259 12.24 -8.07 8.18
N PHE A 260 11.61 -8.56 9.26
CA PHE A 260 12.31 -9.25 10.36
C PHE A 260 12.19 -10.79 10.38
N ASP A 261 11.22 -11.44 9.73
CA ASP A 261 11.19 -12.92 9.63
C ASP A 261 12.38 -13.44 8.80
N PRO A 262 13.29 -14.25 9.38
CA PRO A 262 14.42 -14.82 8.65
C PRO A 262 14.00 -15.71 7.48
N ALA A 263 12.83 -16.35 7.54
CA ALA A 263 12.33 -17.20 6.48
C ALA A 263 12.01 -16.41 5.21
N THR A 264 11.46 -15.19 5.33
CA THR A 264 11.10 -14.35 4.19
C THR A 264 12.25 -13.55 3.60
N GLN A 265 13.46 -13.59 4.18
CA GLN A 265 14.64 -12.91 3.65
C GLN A 265 15.06 -13.42 2.26
N VAL A 266 14.92 -14.72 2.00
CA VAL A 266 15.23 -15.34 0.69
C VAL A 266 14.38 -14.73 -0.43
N CYS A 267 13.16 -14.28 -0.08
CA CYS A 267 12.24 -13.60 -0.97
C CYS A 267 12.12 -12.10 -0.72
N TYR A 268 13.09 -11.47 -0.05
CA TYR A 268 13.07 -10.03 0.24
C TYR A 268 12.93 -9.20 -1.04
N TRP A 269 13.55 -9.61 -2.15
CA TRP A 269 13.42 -8.94 -3.45
C TRP A 269 11.98 -8.84 -3.98
N LEU A 270 11.07 -9.71 -3.51
CA LEU A 270 9.64 -9.59 -3.78
C LEU A 270 9.01 -8.53 -2.85
N SER A 271 9.23 -8.59 -1.54
CA SER A 271 8.60 -7.67 -0.57
C SER A 271 9.23 -6.28 -0.50
N SER A 272 10.47 -6.09 -0.97
CA SER A 272 11.27 -4.87 -0.83
C SER A 272 10.70 -3.62 -1.53
N GLY A 273 9.77 -3.81 -2.48
CA GLY A 273 9.02 -2.76 -3.16
C GLY A 273 7.67 -2.40 -2.53
N ILE A 274 7.25 -3.05 -1.43
CA ILE A 274 5.97 -2.77 -0.76
C ILE A 274 6.15 -1.64 0.25
N LEU A 275 6.24 -0.40 -0.24
CA LEU A 275 6.35 0.79 0.60
C LEU A 275 4.99 1.49 0.73
N GLN A 276 4.50 1.72 1.95
CA GLN A 276 3.14 2.20 2.20
C GLN A 276 3.12 3.62 2.78
N LEU A 277 3.71 4.56 2.03
CA LEU A 277 3.80 5.99 2.40
C LEU A 277 2.43 6.58 2.80
N HIS A 278 1.37 6.17 2.12
CA HIS A 278 0.00 6.62 2.41
C HIS A 278 -0.53 6.12 3.77
N ALA A 279 -0.14 4.92 4.22
CA ALA A 279 -0.53 4.38 5.53
C ALA A 279 0.25 5.08 6.66
N LEU A 280 1.54 5.34 6.44
CA LEU A 280 2.38 6.10 7.37
C LEU A 280 1.93 7.57 7.49
N PHE A 281 1.64 8.23 6.36
CA PHE A 281 1.08 9.59 6.34
C PHE A 281 -0.23 9.66 7.14
N GLN A 282 -1.12 8.67 6.97
CA GLN A 282 -2.36 8.58 7.74
C GLN A 282 -2.12 8.45 9.24
N ALA A 283 -1.18 7.59 9.64
CA ALA A 283 -0.83 7.38 11.04
C ALA A 283 -0.25 8.65 11.67
N LEU A 284 0.63 9.37 10.95
CA LEU A 284 1.18 10.66 11.38
C LEU A 284 0.09 11.74 11.48
N GLN A 285 -0.81 11.83 10.51
CA GLN A 285 -1.91 12.81 10.50
C GLN A 285 -2.85 12.63 11.70
N GLU A 286 -3.29 11.40 11.98
CA GLU A 286 -4.15 11.14 13.14
C GLU A 286 -3.40 11.29 14.48
N LEU A 287 -2.11 10.93 14.53
CA LEU A 287 -1.28 11.14 15.72
C LEU A 287 -1.12 12.65 16.02
N LEU A 288 -0.73 13.47 15.03
CA LEU A 288 -0.60 14.93 15.18
C LEU A 288 -1.90 15.56 15.67
N CYS A 289 -3.04 15.22 15.06
CA CYS A 289 -4.34 15.74 15.50
C CYS A 289 -4.75 15.29 16.91
N SER A 290 -4.36 14.08 17.36
CA SER A 290 -4.59 13.61 18.73
C SER A 290 -3.77 14.41 19.76
N ILE A 291 -2.51 14.72 19.44
CA ILE A 291 -1.60 15.47 20.31
C ILE A 291 -2.04 16.95 20.39
N LEU A 292 -2.60 17.50 19.31
CA LEU A 292 -3.15 18.86 19.25
C LEU A 292 -4.55 19.02 19.89
N ASN A 293 -5.02 18.06 20.70
CA ASN A 293 -6.26 18.15 21.48
C ASN A 293 -7.53 18.48 20.65
N ARG A 294 -7.68 17.88 19.47
CA ARG A 294 -8.95 17.87 18.73
C ARG A 294 -9.80 16.68 19.22
N GLU A 295 -10.98 16.95 19.78
CA GLU A 295 -11.80 16.04 20.62
C GLU A 295 -12.18 14.67 20.01
N GLU A 296 -11.98 14.47 18.71
CA GLU A 296 -12.17 13.17 18.04
C GLU A 296 -10.87 12.40 17.91
N ILE A 297 -10.60 11.56 18.91
CA ILE A 297 -9.41 10.72 19.03
C ILE A 297 -9.81 9.25 18.80
N PRO A 298 -9.25 8.56 17.77
CA PRO A 298 -9.45 7.11 17.62
C PRO A 298 -8.80 6.35 18.78
N ASN A 299 -9.32 5.16 19.08
CA ASN A 299 -8.95 4.27 20.20
C ASN A 299 -7.48 4.41 20.69
N ILE A 300 -7.29 4.60 22.00
CA ILE A 300 -5.99 4.79 22.67
C ILE A 300 -5.00 3.67 22.34
N GLU A 301 -5.47 2.42 22.27
CA GLU A 301 -4.63 1.26 21.90
C GLU A 301 -4.13 1.38 20.46
N LEU A 302 -4.99 1.81 19.54
CA LEU A 302 -4.66 2.02 18.14
C LEU A 302 -3.63 3.15 17.98
N LEU A 303 -3.76 4.25 18.73
CA LEU A 303 -2.74 5.30 18.77
C LEU A 303 -1.40 4.85 19.35
N SER A 304 -1.41 3.94 20.34
CA SER A 304 -0.18 3.33 20.85
C SER A 304 0.55 2.55 19.75
N ARG A 305 -0.20 1.73 18.99
CA ARG A 305 0.33 0.97 17.85
C ARG A 305 0.80 1.86 16.69
N CYS A 306 0.09 2.95 16.39
CA CYS A 306 0.55 3.98 15.45
C CYS A 306 1.94 4.50 15.82
N ARG A 307 2.16 4.81 17.11
CA ARG A 307 3.45 5.32 17.60
C ARG A 307 4.57 4.30 17.39
N SER A 308 4.37 3.05 17.80
CA SER A 308 5.35 1.98 17.57
C SER A 308 5.73 1.84 16.09
N CYS A 309 4.76 1.92 15.17
CA CYS A 309 5.02 1.88 13.73
C CYS A 309 5.83 3.10 13.23
N ILE A 310 5.52 4.29 13.73
CA ILE A 310 6.21 5.55 13.35
C ILE A 310 7.63 5.57 13.94
N ASP A 311 7.81 5.12 15.17
CA ASP A 311 9.09 5.06 15.87
C ASP A 311 10.05 4.09 15.14
N ALA A 312 9.55 2.92 14.74
CA ALA A 312 10.29 1.93 13.94
C ALA A 312 10.58 2.37 12.49
N ALA A 313 9.78 3.30 11.92
CA ALA A 313 9.94 3.76 10.55
C ALA A 313 11.26 4.54 10.35
N LYS A 314 12.16 3.94 9.57
CA LYS A 314 13.39 4.57 9.07
C LYS A 314 13.08 5.39 7.83
N LEU A 315 13.26 6.71 7.93
CA LEU A 315 12.90 7.68 6.89
C LEU A 315 14.17 8.22 6.22
N ASP A 316 15.00 7.31 5.70
CA ASP A 316 16.41 7.59 5.40
C ASP A 316 16.67 8.07 3.94
N PHE A 317 15.64 8.49 3.21
CA PHE A 317 15.71 8.81 1.77
C PHE A 317 15.64 10.32 1.46
N ASP A 318 16.36 10.78 0.44
CA ASP A 318 16.54 12.21 0.13
C ASP A 318 15.46 12.83 -0.78
N SER A 319 14.26 12.23 -0.90
CA SER A 319 13.17 12.82 -1.67
C SER A 319 12.38 13.88 -0.87
N LYS A 320 11.56 14.67 -1.59
CA LYS A 320 10.66 15.67 -0.98
C LYS A 320 9.61 15.02 -0.09
N GLU A 321 9.05 13.91 -0.53
CA GLU A 321 8.00 13.14 0.14
C GLU A 321 8.52 12.57 1.47
N TRP A 322 9.75 12.04 1.47
CA TRP A 322 10.42 11.57 2.69
C TRP A 322 10.82 12.71 3.63
N THR A 323 11.22 13.87 3.08
CA THR A 323 11.50 15.07 3.87
C THR A 323 10.25 15.59 4.59
N LEU A 324 9.09 15.57 3.92
CA LEU A 324 7.79 15.90 4.55
C LEU A 324 7.46 14.93 5.68
N LEU A 325 7.65 13.61 5.47
CA LEU A 325 7.38 12.60 6.50
C LEU A 325 8.33 12.72 7.70
N ARG A 326 9.61 13.03 7.49
CA ARG A 326 10.55 13.37 8.58
C ARG A 326 10.06 14.56 9.37
N HIS A 327 9.70 15.66 8.69
CA HIS A 327 9.20 16.86 9.36
C HIS A 327 7.91 16.59 10.15
N MET A 328 6.97 15.82 9.61
CA MET A 328 5.76 15.41 10.35
C MET A 328 6.06 14.55 11.59
N LYS A 329 7.07 13.68 11.53
CA LYS A 329 7.55 12.87 12.67
C LYS A 329 8.20 13.77 13.74
N GLU A 330 9.12 14.65 13.34
CA GLU A 330 9.77 15.64 14.21
C GLU A 330 8.75 16.57 14.89
N MET A 331 7.72 17.02 14.16
CA MET A 331 6.61 17.79 14.73
C MET A 331 5.84 16.97 15.78
N ALA A 332 5.51 15.71 15.50
CA ALA A 332 4.79 14.85 16.44
C ALA A 332 5.59 14.60 17.72
N GLU A 333 6.91 14.43 17.62
CA GLU A 333 7.83 14.33 18.75
C GLU A 333 7.92 15.65 19.52
N THR A 334 8.04 16.79 18.83
CA THR A 334 8.14 18.13 19.45
C THR A 334 6.90 18.49 20.25
N VAL A 335 5.70 18.36 19.66
CA VAL A 335 4.44 18.69 20.35
C VAL A 335 4.18 17.69 21.49
N ARG A 336 4.64 16.43 21.38
CA ARG A 336 4.63 15.47 22.50
C ARG A 336 5.48 15.94 23.68
N ILE A 337 6.71 16.41 23.44
CA ILE A 337 7.58 16.94 24.50
C ILE A 337 6.93 18.17 25.17
N ILE A 338 6.33 19.07 24.38
CA ILE A 338 5.59 20.23 24.90
C ILE A 338 4.42 19.78 25.79
N ASN A 339 3.59 18.85 25.34
CA ASN A 339 2.48 18.34 26.16
C ASN A 339 2.96 17.62 27.43
N GLN A 340 4.01 16.80 27.35
CA GLN A 340 4.56 16.10 28.51
C GLN A 340 5.14 17.07 29.54
N THR A 341 5.86 18.11 29.10
CA THR A 341 6.38 19.16 30.00
C THR A 341 5.24 20.00 30.59
N ALA A 342 4.21 20.34 29.80
CA ALA A 342 3.03 21.06 30.28
C ALA A 342 2.22 20.25 31.31
N ASP A 343 2.04 18.94 31.10
CA ASP A 343 1.32 18.08 32.06
C ASP A 343 2.18 17.78 33.30
N THR A 344 3.50 17.69 33.17
CA THR A 344 4.42 17.62 34.33
C THR A 344 4.36 18.93 35.13
N GLN A 345 4.39 20.09 34.47
CA GLN A 345 4.21 21.39 35.11
C GLN A 345 2.84 21.53 35.77
N LYS A 346 1.75 21.05 35.14
CA LYS A 346 0.42 21.00 35.77
C LYS A 346 0.38 20.05 36.96
N SER A 347 1.05 18.90 36.91
CA SER A 347 1.13 17.97 38.04
C SER A 347 1.84 18.61 39.22
N VAL A 348 3.00 19.23 38.97
CA VAL A 348 3.75 19.98 39.98
C VAL A 348 2.95 21.18 40.49
N LEU A 349 2.24 21.91 39.63
CA LEU A 349 1.36 23.00 40.05
C LEU A 349 0.16 22.50 40.86
N ALA A 350 -0.44 21.36 40.50
CA ALA A 350 -1.58 20.77 41.21
C ALA A 350 -1.19 20.17 42.57
N GLU A 351 0.01 19.61 42.71
CA GLU A 351 0.57 19.25 44.02
C GLU A 351 0.86 20.48 44.90
N ASN A 352 1.14 21.63 44.28
CA ASN A 352 1.45 22.88 44.98
C ASN A 352 0.27 23.87 45.11
N LEU A 353 -0.93 23.56 44.61
CA LEU A 353 -2.11 24.45 44.64
C LEU A 353 -3.38 23.74 45.13
N LEU A 354 -3.69 23.95 46.41
CA LEU A 354 -5.07 24.24 46.80
C LEU A 354 -5.41 25.70 46.37
N PRO A 355 -6.70 26.01 46.11
CA PRO A 355 -7.13 27.17 45.29
C PRO A 355 -6.80 28.54 45.91
N PRO A 356 -6.75 29.67 45.13
CA PRO A 356 -7.84 30.03 44.20
C PRO A 356 -7.57 30.87 42.92
N THR A 357 -8.56 30.80 42.01
CA THR A 357 -9.09 31.85 41.09
C THR A 357 -8.18 32.64 40.14
N GLY A 358 -8.60 32.72 38.87
CA GLY A 358 -8.26 33.81 37.93
C GLY A 358 -7.64 33.28 36.63
N GLY A 359 -8.35 33.37 35.51
CA GLY A 359 -7.88 32.88 34.21
C GLY A 359 -7.42 33.98 33.24
N THR A 360 -6.87 33.58 32.10
CA THR A 360 -6.87 34.34 30.84
C THR A 360 -6.58 33.40 29.65
N SER A 361 -6.90 33.84 28.42
CA SER A 361 -7.21 32.94 27.29
C SER A 361 -6.00 32.35 26.54
N ARG A 362 -6.30 31.48 25.57
CA ARG A 362 -5.44 30.45 24.95
C ARG A 362 -5.24 30.67 23.43
N ASP A 363 -5.43 31.88 22.93
CA ASP A 363 -5.77 32.11 21.51
C ASP A 363 -4.60 32.46 20.57
N ASP A 364 -3.43 32.87 21.09
CA ASP A 364 -2.34 33.46 20.27
C ASP A 364 -1.45 32.46 19.50
N LEU A 365 -1.79 31.16 19.44
CA LEU A 365 -1.00 30.11 18.78
C LEU A 365 -1.67 29.47 17.54
N LEU A 366 -2.81 30.01 17.09
CA LEU A 366 -3.65 29.35 16.06
C LEU A 366 -3.38 29.77 14.60
N THR A 367 -2.53 30.77 14.36
CA THR A 367 -2.45 31.44 13.04
C THR A 367 -1.62 30.70 11.99
N ASP A 368 -0.61 29.92 12.38
CA ASP A 368 0.38 29.36 11.44
C ASP A 368 0.00 28.00 10.82
N PHE A 369 -1.03 27.32 11.33
CA PHE A 369 -1.36 25.95 10.88
C PHE A 369 -2.01 25.87 9.49
N ASN A 370 -2.49 27.00 8.94
CA ASN A 370 -3.25 27.04 7.69
C ASN A 370 -2.42 27.29 6.41
N GLN A 371 -1.09 27.48 6.51
CA GLN A 371 -0.24 27.78 5.33
C GLN A 371 0.68 26.64 4.87
N ALA A 372 0.84 25.56 5.64
CA ALA A 372 1.69 24.43 5.28
C ALA A 372 1.00 23.34 4.42
N GLY A 373 -0.25 23.57 3.97
CA GLY A 373 -1.11 22.59 3.30
C GLY A 373 -1.18 22.67 1.77
N VAL A 374 -0.18 23.26 1.09
CA VAL A 374 -0.20 23.49 -0.37
C VAL A 374 1.07 22.93 -1.04
N ALA A 375 1.07 21.62 -1.30
CA ALA A 375 1.87 20.93 -2.32
C ALA A 375 1.24 19.56 -2.63
#